data_AF-A0A0Q9P3Q1-F1
#
_entry.id   AF-A0A0Q9P3Q1-F1
#
_cell.length_a   1.000
_cell.length_b   1.000
_cell.length_c   1.000
_cell.angle_alpha   90.00
_cell.angle_beta   90.00
_cell.angle_gamma   90.00
#
_symmetry.space_group_name_H-M   'P 1'
#
loop_
_entity.id
_entity.type
_entity.pdbx_description
1 polymer ?
#
loop_
_entity_poly.entity_id
_entity_poly.type
_entity_poly.pdbx_seq_one_letter_code
_entity_poly.pdbx_strand_id
1 'polypeptide(L)'
;MSQPASSYNDDLRLAHVLADSVDSQTMSRFKALDLRIETKPDLTPVTDADKAAEEAIRGQLSRSRPRDAVLGEEFGSSGHGARRWIIDPIDGTKNFVRGVPVWATLIALVDEGEPVVGVVSAPALGKRWWAAKGAGAYTGRSLAAATRLKVSNVSRLADASLSYSSLGGWKQRGNLDEFIGLTEEVWRTRAYGDFWSYCLVAEGAVDIACEPELNLYDMAALVPIVTEAGGRFTSLEGEDGPFGGNALATNSILHSEVLKRLNPNLDDLL
;
A
#
# COMPACT_ATOMS: atom_id res chain seq x y z
N MET A 1 -31.37 -7.88 16.13
CA MET A 1 -30.65 -9.09 15.66
C MET A 1 -29.27 -8.63 15.24
N SER A 2 -28.22 -8.88 16.04
CA SER A 2 -26.85 -8.55 15.64
C SER A 2 -26.40 -9.54 14.59
N GLN A 3 -26.02 -9.06 13.40
CA GLN A 3 -25.26 -9.90 12.48
C GLN A 3 -24.00 -10.40 13.20
N PRO A 4 -23.59 -11.67 13.06
CA PRO A 4 -22.26 -12.06 13.48
C PRO A 4 -21.27 -11.23 12.66
N ALA A 5 -20.41 -10.45 13.32
CA ALA A 5 -19.32 -9.78 12.63
C ALA A 5 -18.54 -10.85 11.87
N SER A 6 -18.63 -10.82 10.54
CA SER A 6 -17.82 -11.64 9.66
C SER A 6 -16.37 -11.30 9.97
N SER A 7 -15.70 -12.16 10.73
CA SER A 7 -14.29 -11.98 11.03
C SER A 7 -13.52 -12.30 9.74
N TYR A 8 -12.87 -11.29 9.16
CA TYR A 8 -12.00 -11.43 7.98
C TYR A 8 -10.71 -12.23 8.27
N ASN A 9 -10.63 -12.94 9.40
CA ASN A 9 -9.47 -13.73 9.81
C ASN A 9 -9.14 -14.86 8.81
N ASP A 10 -10.15 -15.52 8.25
CA ASP A 10 -9.90 -16.58 7.25
C ASP A 10 -9.41 -16.03 5.92
N ASP A 11 -9.87 -14.84 5.55
CA ASP A 11 -9.37 -14.13 4.36
C ASP A 11 -7.94 -13.62 4.60
N LEU A 12 -7.64 -13.09 5.79
CA LEU A 12 -6.29 -12.70 6.16
C LEU A 12 -5.32 -13.90 6.15
N ARG A 13 -5.73 -15.05 6.69
CA ARG A 13 -4.93 -16.28 6.61
C ARG A 13 -4.66 -16.68 5.17
N LEU A 14 -5.67 -16.61 4.30
CA LEU A 14 -5.49 -16.87 2.88
C LEU A 14 -4.51 -15.88 2.26
N ALA A 15 -4.61 -14.58 2.56
CA ALA A 15 -3.69 -13.56 2.07
C ALA A 15 -2.22 -13.85 2.47
N HIS A 16 -1.98 -14.35 3.68
CA HIS A 16 -0.64 -14.82 4.07
C HIS A 16 -0.16 -16.01 3.22
N VAL A 17 -1.01 -17.00 2.97
CA VAL A 17 -0.68 -18.15 2.10
C VAL A 17 -0.35 -17.70 0.68
N LEU A 18 -1.11 -16.74 0.14
CA LEU A 18 -0.85 -16.16 -1.18
C LEU A 18 0.52 -15.49 -1.21
N ALA A 19 0.83 -14.64 -0.23
CA ALA A 19 2.14 -13.99 -0.11
C ALA A 19 3.29 -15.00 0.02
N ASP A 20 3.16 -16.00 0.91
CA ASP A 20 4.17 -17.04 1.10
C ASP A 20 4.47 -17.80 -0.20
N SER A 21 3.44 -18.01 -1.03
CA SER A 21 3.59 -18.75 -2.27
C SER A 21 4.39 -18.01 -3.34
N VAL A 22 4.42 -16.68 -3.29
CA VAL A 22 5.16 -15.86 -4.27
C VAL A 22 6.46 -15.28 -3.73
N ASP A 23 6.64 -15.17 -2.41
CA ASP A 23 7.87 -14.63 -1.79
C ASP A 23 9.14 -15.34 -2.29
N SER A 24 9.12 -16.69 -2.34
CA SER A 24 10.28 -17.46 -2.82
C SER A 24 10.52 -17.29 -4.32
N GLN A 25 9.44 -17.17 -5.09
CA GLN A 25 9.48 -16.99 -6.54
C GLN A 25 10.05 -15.61 -6.91
N THR A 26 9.53 -14.54 -6.30
CA THR A 26 10.01 -13.17 -6.51
C THR A 26 11.46 -13.02 -6.05
N MET A 27 11.83 -13.59 -4.90
CA MET A 27 13.23 -13.59 -4.43
C MET A 27 14.18 -14.36 -5.36
N SER A 28 13.74 -15.45 -5.99
CA SER A 28 14.58 -16.19 -6.96
C SER A 28 14.88 -15.38 -8.23
N ARG A 29 13.99 -14.44 -8.57
CA ARG A 29 14.13 -13.53 -9.71
C ARG A 29 14.86 -12.23 -9.37
N PHE A 30 14.80 -11.79 -8.11
CA PHE A 30 15.50 -10.61 -7.66
C PHE A 30 17.02 -10.78 -7.83
N LYS A 31 17.63 -9.90 -8.64
CA LYS A 31 19.06 -9.95 -9.05
C LYS A 31 19.44 -11.16 -9.92
N ALA A 32 18.47 -11.87 -10.50
CA ALA A 32 18.76 -12.90 -11.49
C ALA A 32 19.40 -12.30 -12.74
N LEU A 33 20.41 -12.99 -13.29
CA LEU A 33 21.15 -12.51 -14.48
C LEU A 33 20.30 -12.58 -15.76
N ASP A 34 19.30 -13.45 -15.79
CA ASP A 34 18.41 -13.70 -16.92
C ASP A 34 17.02 -13.09 -16.75
N LEU A 35 16.85 -12.16 -15.80
CA LEU A 35 15.60 -11.45 -15.58
C LEU A 35 15.15 -10.76 -16.88
N ARG A 36 13.95 -11.08 -17.35
CA ARG A 36 13.40 -10.46 -18.56
C ARG A 36 12.63 -9.21 -18.15
N ILE A 37 13.00 -8.08 -18.75
CA ILE A 37 12.38 -6.78 -18.50
C ILE A 37 11.70 -6.34 -19.79
N GLU A 38 10.41 -6.10 -19.71
CA GLU A 38 9.62 -5.44 -20.73
C GLU A 38 9.25 -4.03 -20.25
N THR A 39 8.93 -3.12 -21.17
CA THR A 39 8.49 -1.76 -20.85
C THR A 39 7.02 -1.62 -21.24
N LYS A 40 6.16 -1.26 -20.28
CA LYS A 40 4.75 -0.95 -20.49
C LYS A 40 4.59 0.36 -21.30
N PRO A 41 3.42 0.63 -21.91
CA PRO A 41 3.20 1.85 -22.72
C PRO A 41 3.42 3.18 -21.96
N ASP A 42 3.24 3.17 -20.64
CA ASP A 42 3.49 4.28 -19.72
C ASP A 42 4.97 4.38 -19.25
N LEU A 43 5.86 3.60 -19.87
CA LEU A 43 7.30 3.53 -19.62
C LEU A 43 7.69 2.90 -18.27
N THR A 44 6.74 2.29 -17.56
CA THR A 44 7.07 1.51 -16.37
C THR A 44 7.62 0.13 -16.76
N PRO A 45 8.63 -0.40 -16.03
CA PRO A 45 9.14 -1.74 -16.29
C PRO A 45 8.16 -2.79 -15.75
N VAL A 46 8.03 -3.90 -16.46
CA VAL A 46 7.43 -5.14 -15.97
C VAL A 46 8.40 -6.28 -16.21
N THR A 47 8.48 -7.23 -15.29
CA THR A 47 9.36 -8.38 -15.42
C THR A 47 8.58 -9.68 -15.60
N ASP A 48 9.26 -10.75 -16.02
CA ASP A 48 8.68 -12.08 -16.00
C ASP A 48 8.32 -12.55 -14.58
N ALA A 49 8.91 -11.94 -13.54
CA ALA A 49 8.58 -12.21 -12.15
C ALA A 49 7.19 -11.68 -11.77
N ASP A 50 6.82 -10.47 -12.23
CA ASP A 50 5.52 -9.84 -11.97
C ASP A 50 4.37 -10.72 -12.48
N LYS A 51 4.40 -11.04 -13.78
CA LYS A 51 3.39 -11.87 -14.45
C LYS A 51 3.27 -13.24 -13.79
N ALA A 52 4.40 -13.89 -13.52
CA ALA A 52 4.39 -15.24 -12.95
C ALA A 52 3.91 -15.25 -11.49
N ALA A 53 4.16 -14.20 -10.71
CA ALA A 53 3.62 -14.06 -9.36
C ALA A 53 2.10 -13.82 -9.38
N GLU A 54 1.61 -12.94 -10.27
CA GLU A 54 0.17 -12.71 -10.39
C GLU A 54 -0.59 -13.97 -10.85
N GLU A 55 -0.05 -14.72 -11.81
CA GLU A 55 -0.63 -16.00 -12.25
C GLU A 55 -0.75 -17.01 -11.10
N ALA A 56 0.27 -17.11 -10.25
CA ALA A 56 0.27 -18.00 -9.09
C ALA A 56 -0.82 -17.61 -8.08
N ILE A 57 -0.94 -16.32 -7.76
CA ILE A 57 -1.96 -15.79 -6.84
C ILE A 57 -3.37 -16.02 -7.42
N ARG A 58 -3.60 -15.64 -8.68
CA ARG A 58 -4.89 -15.86 -9.38
C ARG A 58 -5.27 -17.33 -9.42
N GLY A 59 -4.30 -18.20 -9.70
CA GLY A 59 -4.49 -19.65 -9.68
C GLY A 59 -4.99 -20.16 -8.34
N GLN A 60 -4.41 -19.69 -7.23
CA GLN A 60 -4.86 -20.07 -5.89
C GLN A 60 -6.22 -19.47 -5.51
N LEU A 61 -6.47 -18.22 -5.86
CA LEU A 61 -7.76 -17.55 -5.63
C LEU A 61 -8.89 -18.24 -6.38
N SER A 62 -8.68 -18.63 -7.65
CA SER A 62 -9.71 -19.34 -8.43
C SER A 62 -10.15 -20.67 -7.79
N ARG A 63 -9.28 -21.31 -7.01
CA ARG A 63 -9.59 -22.55 -6.27
C ARG A 63 -10.22 -22.27 -4.90
N SER A 64 -9.70 -21.28 -4.18
CA SER A 64 -10.03 -21.04 -2.76
C SER A 64 -11.20 -20.07 -2.56
N ARG A 65 -11.42 -19.18 -3.54
CA ARG A 65 -12.44 -18.12 -3.57
C ARG A 65 -13.01 -17.96 -4.99
N PRO A 66 -13.62 -19.02 -5.59
CA PRO A 66 -14.09 -18.99 -6.98
C PRO A 66 -15.21 -17.97 -7.28
N ARG A 67 -15.80 -17.35 -6.24
CA ARG A 67 -16.86 -16.33 -6.37
C ARG A 67 -16.36 -14.90 -6.19
N ASP A 68 -15.12 -14.71 -5.75
CA ASP A 68 -14.55 -13.38 -5.58
C ASP A 68 -13.97 -12.92 -6.93
N ALA A 69 -14.11 -11.62 -7.24
CA ALA A 69 -13.43 -11.01 -8.37
C ALA A 69 -11.94 -10.82 -8.07
N VAL A 70 -11.13 -10.63 -9.10
CA VAL A 70 -9.70 -10.32 -8.97
C VAL A 70 -9.33 -9.18 -9.91
N LEU A 71 -8.75 -8.12 -9.36
CA LEU A 71 -8.05 -7.06 -10.08
C LEU A 71 -6.56 -7.20 -9.78
N GLY A 72 -5.73 -7.27 -10.82
CA GLY A 72 -4.28 -7.28 -10.67
C GLY A 72 -3.66 -6.29 -11.64
N GLU A 73 -2.46 -5.82 -11.30
CA GLU A 73 -1.70 -4.86 -12.11
C GLU A 73 -1.45 -5.39 -13.54
N GLU A 74 -1.06 -6.67 -13.68
CA GLU A 74 -0.55 -7.19 -14.95
C GLU A 74 -1.64 -7.74 -15.86
N PHE A 75 -2.66 -8.39 -15.29
CA PHE A 75 -3.73 -9.03 -16.08
C PHE A 75 -5.09 -8.35 -15.93
N GLY A 76 -5.18 -7.22 -15.24
CA GLY A 76 -6.41 -6.44 -15.11
C GLY A 76 -7.51 -7.15 -14.32
N SER A 77 -8.77 -6.98 -14.72
CA SER A 77 -9.93 -7.52 -13.99
C SER A 77 -10.38 -8.88 -14.52
N SER A 78 -10.78 -9.77 -13.60
CA SER A 78 -11.43 -11.05 -13.90
C SER A 78 -12.48 -11.40 -12.85
N GLY A 79 -13.47 -12.22 -13.22
CA GLY A 79 -14.57 -12.60 -12.34
C GLY A 79 -15.57 -11.47 -12.08
N HIS A 80 -16.54 -11.74 -11.21
CA HIS A 80 -17.59 -10.80 -10.82
C HIS A 80 -18.02 -11.05 -9.38
N GLY A 81 -18.36 -10.01 -8.64
CA GLY A 81 -18.82 -10.16 -7.26
C GLY A 81 -18.64 -8.88 -6.45
N ALA A 82 -19.29 -8.85 -5.28
CA ALA A 82 -19.13 -7.76 -4.31
C ALA A 82 -17.74 -7.78 -3.62
N ARG A 83 -17.14 -8.97 -3.54
CA ARG A 83 -15.78 -9.19 -3.02
C ARG A 83 -14.78 -9.19 -4.16
N ARG A 84 -13.70 -8.45 -4.00
CA ARG A 84 -12.63 -8.31 -4.99
C ARG A 84 -11.26 -8.36 -4.32
N TRP A 85 -10.44 -9.30 -4.76
CA TRP A 85 -9.01 -9.31 -4.44
C TRP A 85 -8.29 -8.33 -5.35
N ILE A 86 -7.42 -7.51 -4.76
CA ILE A 86 -6.61 -6.52 -5.48
C ILE A 86 -5.15 -6.89 -5.25
N ILE A 87 -4.38 -7.01 -6.33
CA ILE A 87 -3.03 -7.57 -6.30
C ILE A 87 -2.07 -6.65 -7.05
N ASP A 88 -1.00 -6.27 -6.36
CA ASP A 88 0.24 -5.82 -6.98
C ASP A 88 1.30 -6.91 -6.70
N PRO A 89 1.77 -7.62 -7.73
CA PRO A 89 2.77 -8.67 -7.55
C PRO A 89 4.13 -8.15 -7.07
N ILE A 90 4.59 -6.98 -7.54
CA ILE A 90 5.86 -6.35 -7.19
C ILE A 90 5.73 -4.82 -7.27
N ASP A 91 5.27 -4.23 -6.17
CA ASP A 91 5.37 -2.79 -5.95
C ASP A 91 6.85 -2.39 -5.87
N GLY A 92 7.21 -1.28 -6.50
CA GLY A 92 8.60 -0.84 -6.62
C GLY A 92 9.41 -1.61 -7.68
N THR A 93 8.80 -2.00 -8.82
CA THR A 93 9.49 -2.74 -9.91
C THR A 93 10.79 -2.07 -10.38
N LYS A 94 10.86 -0.73 -10.36
CA LYS A 94 12.11 0.03 -10.65
C LYS A 94 13.23 -0.29 -9.64
N ASN A 95 12.91 -0.43 -8.36
CA ASN A 95 13.85 -0.87 -7.33
C ASN A 95 14.25 -2.33 -7.55
N PHE A 96 13.27 -3.20 -7.83
CA PHE A 96 13.48 -4.61 -8.11
C PHE A 96 14.50 -4.83 -9.23
N VAL A 97 14.29 -4.18 -10.38
CA VAL A 97 15.18 -4.23 -11.56
C VAL A 97 16.59 -3.73 -11.25
N ARG A 98 16.73 -2.75 -10.36
CA ARG A 98 18.02 -2.16 -9.98
C ARG A 98 18.71 -2.88 -8.82
N GLY A 99 18.09 -3.92 -8.27
CA GLY A 99 18.63 -4.67 -7.13
C GLY A 99 18.53 -3.91 -5.79
N VAL A 100 17.72 -2.86 -5.72
CA VAL A 100 17.38 -2.14 -4.49
C VAL A 100 16.32 -2.95 -3.74
N PRO A 101 16.47 -3.24 -2.44
CA PRO A 101 15.62 -4.20 -1.73
C PRO A 101 14.27 -3.64 -1.28
N VAL A 102 13.87 -2.46 -1.75
CA VAL A 102 12.59 -1.81 -1.42
C VAL A 102 11.58 -2.16 -2.50
N TRP A 103 10.97 -3.33 -2.37
CA TRP A 103 9.87 -3.81 -3.20
C TRP A 103 9.03 -4.79 -2.37
N ALA A 104 7.76 -4.97 -2.73
CA ALA A 104 6.85 -5.84 -2.00
C ALA A 104 5.73 -6.41 -2.88
N THR A 105 5.17 -7.54 -2.49
CA THR A 105 3.87 -7.99 -3.00
C THR A 105 2.77 -7.38 -2.13
N LEU A 106 1.78 -6.72 -2.76
CA LEU A 106 0.61 -6.14 -2.10
C LEU A 106 -0.63 -6.97 -2.42
N ILE A 107 -1.33 -7.41 -1.38
CA ILE A 107 -2.55 -8.22 -1.51
C ILE A 107 -3.63 -7.61 -0.63
N ALA A 108 -4.74 -7.23 -1.25
CA ALA A 108 -5.89 -6.69 -0.54
C ALA A 108 -7.16 -7.47 -0.88
N LEU A 109 -8.11 -7.42 0.04
CA LEU A 109 -9.50 -7.78 -0.22
C LEU A 109 -10.37 -6.55 0.01
N VAL A 110 -11.14 -6.18 -1.01
CA VAL A 110 -12.21 -5.21 -0.93
C VAL A 110 -13.55 -5.97 -0.86
N ASP A 111 -14.38 -5.62 0.11
CA ASP A 111 -15.72 -6.20 0.31
C ASP A 111 -16.73 -5.06 0.40
N GLU A 112 -17.75 -5.09 -0.46
CA GLU A 112 -18.76 -4.02 -0.60
C GLU A 112 -18.17 -2.60 -0.77
N GLY A 113 -17.01 -2.50 -1.43
CA GLY A 113 -16.34 -1.22 -1.67
C GLY A 113 -15.42 -0.77 -0.54
N GLU A 114 -15.23 -1.56 0.51
CA GLU A 114 -14.31 -1.24 1.62
C GLU A 114 -13.09 -2.17 1.62
N PRO A 115 -11.85 -1.66 1.72
CA PRO A 115 -10.67 -2.50 1.94
C PRO A 115 -10.69 -3.12 3.35
N VAL A 116 -10.92 -4.43 3.42
CA VAL A 116 -11.15 -5.16 4.68
C VAL A 116 -9.99 -6.06 5.09
N VAL A 117 -9.10 -6.42 4.17
CA VAL A 117 -7.85 -7.16 4.44
C VAL A 117 -6.73 -6.53 3.62
N GLY A 118 -5.54 -6.41 4.21
CA GLY A 118 -4.33 -6.00 3.51
C GLY A 118 -3.11 -6.77 4.01
N VAL A 119 -2.26 -7.20 3.09
CA VAL A 119 -0.95 -7.80 3.33
C VAL A 119 0.07 -7.15 2.41
N VAL A 120 1.19 -6.74 2.98
CA VAL A 120 2.36 -6.21 2.28
C VAL A 120 3.55 -7.09 2.63
N SER A 121 4.07 -7.85 1.68
CA SER A 121 5.18 -8.79 1.88
C SER A 121 6.44 -8.29 1.19
N ALA A 122 7.45 -7.87 1.96
CA ALA A 122 8.73 -7.39 1.46
C ALA A 122 9.85 -8.38 1.85
N PRO A 123 10.01 -9.51 1.12
CA PRO A 123 10.93 -10.57 1.52
C PRO A 123 12.40 -10.13 1.49
N ALA A 124 12.78 -9.21 0.60
CA ALA A 124 14.14 -8.63 0.57
C ALA A 124 14.47 -7.76 1.80
N LEU A 125 13.45 -7.21 2.47
CA LEU A 125 13.57 -6.51 3.76
C LEU A 125 13.41 -7.47 4.96
N GLY A 126 13.00 -8.72 4.72
CA GLY A 126 12.68 -9.67 5.78
C GLY A 126 11.56 -9.18 6.69
N LYS A 127 10.58 -8.46 6.14
CA LYS A 127 9.43 -7.89 6.84
C LYS A 127 8.13 -8.15 6.07
N ARG A 128 7.03 -8.28 6.82
CA ARG A 128 5.66 -8.28 6.31
C ARG A 128 4.80 -7.41 7.21
N TRP A 129 3.81 -6.74 6.64
CA TRP A 129 2.78 -5.98 7.34
C TRP A 129 1.41 -6.50 6.94
N TRP A 130 0.48 -6.51 7.87
CA TRP A 130 -0.87 -6.99 7.57
C TRP A 130 -1.90 -6.44 8.53
N ALA A 131 -3.15 -6.42 8.07
CA ALA A 131 -4.29 -6.03 8.86
C ALA A 131 -5.57 -6.67 8.31
N ALA A 132 -6.57 -6.77 9.18
CA ALA A 132 -7.94 -7.06 8.80
C ALA A 132 -8.86 -6.16 9.61
N LYS A 133 -10.00 -5.76 9.02
CA LYS A 133 -10.96 -4.86 9.65
C LYS A 133 -11.38 -5.36 11.04
N GLY A 134 -11.16 -4.55 12.06
CA GLY A 134 -11.44 -4.82 13.47
C GLY A 134 -10.45 -5.76 14.17
N ALA A 135 -9.35 -6.17 13.54
CA ALA A 135 -8.36 -7.09 14.11
C ALA A 135 -7.07 -6.39 14.59
N GLY A 136 -6.87 -5.13 14.23
CA GLY A 136 -5.61 -4.41 14.36
C GLY A 136 -4.64 -4.68 13.21
N ALA A 137 -3.61 -3.83 13.12
CA ALA A 137 -2.51 -4.00 12.19
C ALA A 137 -1.26 -4.56 12.90
N TYR A 138 -0.46 -5.33 12.17
CA TYR A 138 0.71 -6.03 12.69
C TYR A 138 1.86 -6.04 11.69
N THR A 139 3.08 -6.21 12.19
CA THR A 139 4.28 -6.48 11.41
C THR A 139 5.08 -7.63 12.00
N GLY A 140 5.85 -8.32 11.18
CA GLY A 140 6.73 -9.39 11.63
C GLY A 140 7.21 -10.29 10.49
N ARG A 141 8.06 -11.26 10.82
CA ARG A 141 8.51 -12.31 9.88
C ARG A 141 7.53 -13.47 9.77
N SER A 142 6.66 -13.62 10.76
CA SER A 142 5.64 -14.65 10.83
C SER A 142 4.54 -14.23 11.80
N LEU A 143 3.39 -14.89 11.74
CA LEU A 143 2.28 -14.67 12.67
C LEU A 143 2.68 -14.89 14.13
N ALA A 144 3.63 -15.80 14.41
CA ALA A 144 4.08 -16.11 15.77
C ALA A 144 5.01 -15.03 16.36
N ALA A 145 5.65 -14.22 15.51
CA ALA A 145 6.54 -13.13 15.89
C ALA A 145 5.93 -11.76 15.57
N ALA A 146 4.60 -11.68 15.55
CA ALA A 146 3.87 -10.48 15.21
C ALA A 146 4.00 -9.40 16.30
N THR A 147 4.29 -8.18 15.89
CA THR A 147 4.25 -6.98 16.71
C THR A 147 3.08 -6.12 16.26
N ARG A 148 2.22 -5.72 17.21
CA ARG A 148 1.08 -4.85 16.91
C ARG A 148 1.58 -3.45 16.54
N LEU A 149 1.01 -2.91 15.47
CA LEU A 149 1.31 -1.57 14.98
C LEU A 149 0.48 -0.52 15.69
N LYS A 150 1.04 0.69 15.75
CA LYS A 150 0.35 1.88 16.21
C LYS A 150 1.03 3.10 15.59
N VAL A 151 0.26 3.99 14.99
CA VAL A 151 0.77 5.26 14.50
C VAL A 151 1.33 6.12 15.64
N SER A 152 2.12 7.14 15.30
CA SER A 152 2.69 8.05 16.28
C SER A 152 1.62 8.93 16.96
N ASN A 153 2.02 9.68 18.00
CA ASN A 153 1.19 10.74 18.60
C ASN A 153 1.74 12.15 18.29
N VAL A 154 2.56 12.30 17.24
CA VAL A 154 3.11 13.61 16.86
C VAL A 154 1.98 14.53 16.44
N SER A 155 1.85 15.67 17.11
CA SER A 155 0.69 16.57 16.97
C SER A 155 1.02 17.95 16.43
N ARG A 156 2.27 18.20 16.06
CA ARG A 156 2.73 19.46 15.46
C ARG A 156 3.51 19.16 14.21
N LEU A 157 3.23 19.88 13.13
CA LEU A 157 3.89 19.66 11.85
C LEU A 157 5.42 19.82 11.96
N ALA A 158 5.88 20.83 12.73
CA ALA A 158 7.29 21.08 12.98
C ALA A 158 8.05 19.97 13.72
N ASP A 159 7.34 18.97 14.28
CA ASP A 159 7.94 17.78 14.90
C ASP A 159 7.83 16.54 13.99
N ALA A 160 7.13 16.64 12.85
CA ALA A 160 6.75 15.50 12.03
C ALA A 160 7.89 15.03 11.10
N SER A 161 7.93 13.72 10.85
CA SER A 161 8.71 13.08 9.81
C SER A 161 7.82 12.75 8.61
N LEU A 162 8.20 13.27 7.44
CA LEU A 162 7.54 13.05 6.16
C LEU A 162 8.33 12.03 5.31
N SER A 163 7.62 11.08 4.72
CA SER A 163 8.13 10.23 3.62
C SER A 163 7.36 10.45 2.33
N TYR A 164 8.04 10.41 1.19
CA TYR A 164 7.46 10.52 -0.15
C TYR A 164 8.24 9.65 -1.15
N SER A 165 7.89 9.68 -2.44
CA SER A 165 8.66 9.01 -3.50
C SER A 165 9.58 9.95 -4.28
N SER A 166 9.01 10.83 -5.10
CA SER A 166 9.79 11.73 -5.95
C SER A 166 9.04 13.02 -6.23
N LEU A 167 9.74 14.04 -6.73
CA LEU A 167 9.17 15.37 -7.01
C LEU A 167 8.46 15.45 -8.38
N GLY A 168 8.71 14.49 -9.28
CA GLY A 168 8.24 14.55 -10.66
C GLY A 168 6.72 14.55 -10.78
N GLY A 169 6.04 13.67 -10.05
CA GLY A 169 4.58 13.59 -10.06
C GLY A 169 3.91 14.84 -9.48
N TRP A 170 4.50 15.48 -8.46
CA TRP A 170 3.98 16.72 -7.87
C TRP A 170 4.03 17.88 -8.88
N LYS A 171 5.08 17.92 -9.69
CA LYS A 171 5.19 18.89 -10.79
C LYS A 171 4.12 18.65 -11.86
N GLN A 172 3.87 17.40 -12.23
CA GLN A 172 2.85 17.04 -13.23
C GLN A 172 1.44 17.33 -12.74
N ARG A 173 1.17 17.08 -11.46
CA ARG A 173 -0.08 17.40 -10.79
C ARG A 173 -0.33 18.90 -10.65
N GLY A 174 0.74 19.71 -10.60
CA GLY A 174 0.67 21.17 -10.53
C GLY A 174 0.66 21.75 -9.13
N ASN A 175 1.01 20.97 -8.11
CA ASN A 175 1.06 21.38 -6.70
C ASN A 175 2.44 21.14 -6.07
N LEU A 176 3.51 21.30 -6.86
CA LEU A 176 4.88 21.11 -6.40
C LEU A 176 5.26 22.15 -5.33
N ASP A 177 4.83 23.40 -5.48
CA ASP A 177 5.20 24.48 -4.55
C ASP A 177 4.58 24.23 -3.16
N GLU A 178 3.33 23.77 -3.11
CA GLU A 178 2.65 23.33 -1.89
C GLU A 178 3.37 22.16 -1.22
N PHE A 179 3.78 21.17 -2.01
CA PHE A 179 4.54 20.04 -1.50
C PHE A 179 5.90 20.46 -0.94
N ILE A 180 6.64 21.31 -1.64
CA ILE A 180 7.93 21.83 -1.16
C ILE A 180 7.74 22.65 0.12
N GLY A 181 6.71 23.50 0.20
CA GLY A 181 6.38 24.22 1.42
C GLY A 181 6.14 23.27 2.60
N LEU A 182 5.37 22.20 2.41
CA LEU A 182 5.20 21.15 3.42
C LEU A 182 6.56 20.54 3.85
N THR A 183 7.46 20.27 2.90
CA THR A 183 8.77 19.68 3.21
C THR A 183 9.67 20.59 4.06
N GLU A 184 9.48 21.90 3.98
CA GLU A 184 10.23 22.91 4.75
C GLU A 184 9.65 23.13 6.16
N GLU A 185 8.37 22.83 6.37
CA GLU A 185 7.69 23.00 7.65
C GLU A 185 7.81 21.81 8.61
N VAL A 186 8.14 20.63 8.09
CA VAL A 186 8.30 19.41 8.90
C VAL A 186 9.69 19.30 9.50
N TRP A 187 9.85 18.54 10.59
CA TRP A 187 11.15 18.30 11.23
C TRP A 187 12.13 17.60 10.29
N ARG A 188 11.65 16.64 9.51
CA ARG A 188 12.49 15.79 8.68
C ARG A 188 11.73 15.27 7.47
N THR A 189 12.43 15.18 6.33
CA THR A 189 11.94 14.48 5.15
C THR A 189 12.84 13.32 4.75
N ARG A 190 12.22 12.28 4.18
CA ARG A 190 12.88 11.17 3.49
C ARG A 190 12.08 10.79 2.25
N ALA A 191 12.74 10.18 1.29
CA ALA A 191 12.09 9.62 0.12
C ALA A 191 12.29 8.10 0.12
N TYR A 192 11.65 7.39 1.06
CA TYR A 192 11.73 5.93 1.09
C TYR A 192 11.00 5.29 -0.09
N GLY A 193 9.92 5.95 -0.52
CA GLY A 193 9.11 5.60 -1.68
C GLY A 193 8.16 4.42 -1.48
N ASP A 194 7.24 4.30 -2.43
CA ASP A 194 6.36 3.14 -2.64
C ASP A 194 5.62 2.71 -1.36
N PHE A 195 5.25 1.42 -1.21
CA PHE A 195 4.58 0.87 -0.03
C PHE A 195 5.23 1.22 1.32
N TRP A 196 6.57 1.37 1.35
CA TRP A 196 7.32 1.36 2.61
C TRP A 196 7.08 2.63 3.41
N SER A 197 6.87 3.76 2.73
CA SER A 197 6.48 5.02 3.36
C SER A 197 5.23 4.87 4.23
N TYR A 198 4.19 4.22 3.69
CA TYR A 198 2.91 4.00 4.36
C TYR A 198 3.00 2.96 5.48
N CYS A 199 3.80 1.90 5.27
CA CYS A 199 4.07 0.92 6.31
C CYS A 199 4.80 1.56 7.51
N LEU A 200 5.72 2.50 7.26
CA LEU A 200 6.40 3.25 8.32
C LEU A 200 5.46 4.23 9.06
N VAL A 201 4.43 4.75 8.38
CA VAL A 201 3.34 5.49 9.05
C VAL A 201 2.60 4.58 10.01
N ALA A 202 2.19 3.38 9.57
CA ALA A 202 1.54 2.41 10.43
C ALA A 202 2.42 1.96 11.61
N GLU A 203 3.74 1.86 11.42
CA GLU A 203 4.72 1.62 12.50
C GLU A 203 4.89 2.80 13.48
N GLY A 204 4.39 3.99 13.15
CA GLY A 204 4.61 5.22 13.92
C GLY A 204 6.04 5.74 13.86
N ALA A 205 6.84 5.25 12.90
CA ALA A 205 8.22 5.67 12.66
C ALA A 205 8.31 6.87 11.69
N VAL A 206 7.28 7.04 10.87
CA VAL A 206 7.03 8.18 10.01
C VAL A 206 5.63 8.71 10.36
N ASP A 207 5.40 10.01 10.22
CA ASP A 207 4.14 10.63 10.62
C ASP A 207 3.23 10.93 9.43
N ILE A 208 3.83 11.15 8.26
CA ILE A 208 3.15 11.55 7.02
C ILE A 208 3.77 10.76 5.85
N ALA A 209 2.95 10.15 5.02
CA ALA A 209 3.32 9.63 3.71
C ALA A 209 2.36 10.19 2.65
N CYS A 210 2.88 10.71 1.54
CA CYS A 210 2.02 11.18 0.45
C CYS A 210 2.66 11.04 -0.92
N GLU A 211 1.79 10.77 -1.90
CA GLU A 211 2.16 10.65 -3.30
C GLU A 211 1.08 11.26 -4.21
N PRO A 212 1.49 11.92 -5.31
CA PRO A 212 0.60 12.68 -6.17
C PRO A 212 -0.12 11.83 -7.22
N GLU A 213 0.33 10.59 -7.42
CA GLU A 213 -0.19 9.66 -8.43
C GLU A 213 0.03 8.22 -7.94
N LEU A 214 -1.04 7.43 -7.85
CA LEU A 214 -1.01 6.01 -7.48
C LEU A 214 -2.18 5.26 -8.12
N ASN A 215 -1.99 3.98 -8.36
CA ASN A 215 -3.05 3.07 -8.77
C ASN A 215 -3.71 2.39 -7.56
N LEU A 216 -4.90 1.86 -7.79
CA LEU A 216 -5.66 1.15 -6.76
C LEU A 216 -4.89 -0.06 -6.18
N TYR A 217 -4.11 -0.77 -6.99
CA TYR A 217 -3.33 -1.94 -6.53
C TYR A 217 -2.14 -1.54 -5.62
N ASP A 218 -1.57 -0.36 -5.83
CA ASP A 218 -0.51 0.22 -4.97
C ASP A 218 -1.05 0.58 -3.57
N MET A 219 -2.35 0.93 -3.48
CA MET A 219 -2.94 1.51 -2.27
C MET A 219 -3.80 0.54 -1.44
N ALA A 220 -4.52 -0.37 -2.09
CA ALA A 220 -5.61 -1.11 -1.44
C ALA A 220 -5.16 -1.91 -0.21
N ALA A 221 -3.95 -2.48 -0.23
CA ALA A 221 -3.41 -3.24 0.90
C ALA A 221 -2.94 -2.34 2.05
N LEU A 222 -2.57 -1.10 1.75
CA LEU A 222 -2.03 -0.12 2.72
C LEU A 222 -3.13 0.45 3.60
N VAL A 223 -4.34 0.65 3.04
CA VAL A 223 -5.48 1.23 3.75
C VAL A 223 -5.78 0.53 5.07
N PRO A 224 -6.11 -0.79 5.12
CA PRO A 224 -6.41 -1.45 6.38
C PRO A 224 -5.19 -1.48 7.31
N ILE A 225 -3.96 -1.50 6.79
CA ILE A 225 -2.74 -1.48 7.62
C ILE A 225 -2.60 -0.15 8.35
N VAL A 226 -2.83 0.97 7.66
CA VAL A 226 -2.76 2.31 8.27
C VAL A 226 -3.94 2.54 9.20
N THR A 227 -5.17 2.24 8.78
CA THR A 227 -6.38 2.54 9.58
C THR A 227 -6.48 1.67 10.82
N GLU A 228 -6.14 0.37 10.75
CA GLU A 228 -6.13 -0.51 11.92
C GLU A 228 -4.95 -0.24 12.87
N ALA A 229 -3.92 0.50 12.43
CA ALA A 229 -2.88 1.06 13.30
C ALA A 229 -3.30 2.37 13.98
N GLY A 230 -4.50 2.90 13.67
CA GLY A 230 -5.03 4.16 14.19
C GLY A 230 -4.72 5.40 13.34
N GLY A 231 -4.17 5.21 12.14
CA GLY A 231 -3.93 6.27 11.17
C GLY A 231 -5.14 6.58 10.30
N ARG A 232 -4.98 7.53 9.39
CA ARG A 232 -5.97 7.89 8.37
C ARG A 232 -5.32 7.84 6.99
N PHE A 233 -6.06 7.33 6.01
CA PHE A 233 -5.65 7.19 4.62
C PHE A 233 -6.73 7.77 3.70
N THR A 234 -6.36 8.76 2.87
CA THR A 234 -7.26 9.41 1.93
C THR A 234 -6.56 9.67 0.60
N SER A 235 -7.31 10.09 -0.41
CA SER A 235 -6.77 10.91 -1.49
C SER A 235 -6.32 12.28 -0.99
N LEU A 236 -5.60 13.03 -1.83
CA LEU A 236 -5.26 14.43 -1.66
C LEU A 236 -6.51 15.31 -1.75
N GLU A 237 -7.62 14.83 -2.29
CA GLU A 237 -8.93 15.50 -2.22
C GLU A 237 -9.68 15.23 -0.90
N GLY A 238 -9.13 14.39 -0.03
CA GLY A 238 -9.72 14.06 1.28
C GLY A 238 -10.74 12.93 1.26
N GLU A 239 -10.89 12.24 0.12
CA GLU A 239 -11.77 11.07 -0.01
C GLU A 239 -11.12 9.87 0.69
N ASP A 240 -11.84 9.22 1.61
CA ASP A 240 -11.31 8.08 2.36
C ASP A 240 -11.05 6.86 1.45
N GLY A 241 -9.96 6.14 1.73
CA GLY A 241 -9.63 4.88 1.08
C GLY A 241 -8.77 5.03 -0.20
N PRO A 242 -8.67 3.94 -1.01
CA PRO A 242 -7.69 3.82 -2.08
C PRO A 242 -8.26 4.13 -3.47
N PHE A 243 -9.47 4.68 -3.55
CA PHE A 243 -10.19 4.84 -4.82
C PHE A 243 -9.91 6.18 -5.52
N GLY A 244 -9.15 7.07 -4.87
CA GLY A 244 -8.55 8.23 -5.51
C GLY A 244 -7.42 7.84 -6.46
N GLY A 245 -6.86 8.82 -7.18
CA GLY A 245 -5.68 8.61 -8.04
C GLY A 245 -4.35 8.96 -7.38
N ASN A 246 -4.32 9.11 -6.06
CA ASN A 246 -3.22 9.64 -5.26
C ASN A 246 -3.46 9.27 -3.78
N ALA A 247 -2.49 9.53 -2.89
CA ALA A 247 -2.64 9.19 -1.47
C ALA A 247 -2.01 10.18 -0.49
N LEU A 248 -2.63 10.27 0.68
CA LEU A 248 -2.13 10.82 1.92
C LEU A 248 -2.44 9.83 3.06
N ALA A 249 -1.40 9.36 3.74
CA ALA A 249 -1.51 8.63 4.99
C ALA A 249 -0.83 9.39 6.12
N THR A 250 -1.49 9.47 7.27
CA THR A 250 -0.91 10.10 8.46
C THR A 250 -1.29 9.35 9.74
N ASN A 251 -0.75 9.80 10.86
CA ASN A 251 -1.14 9.38 12.21
C ASN A 251 -2.53 9.86 12.67
N SER A 252 -3.43 10.24 11.75
CA SER A 252 -4.73 10.87 11.98
C SER A 252 -4.67 12.31 12.54
N ILE A 253 -3.80 12.58 13.51
CA ILE A 253 -3.70 13.89 14.18
C ILE A 253 -3.30 14.99 13.19
N LEU A 254 -2.30 14.71 12.34
CA LEU A 254 -1.77 15.68 11.37
C LEU A 254 -2.60 15.76 10.08
N HIS A 255 -3.63 14.93 9.93
CA HIS A 255 -4.22 14.66 8.62
C HIS A 255 -4.85 15.89 7.97
N SER A 256 -5.78 16.56 8.65
CA SER A 256 -6.47 17.74 8.11
C SER A 256 -5.49 18.90 7.86
N GLU A 257 -4.49 19.03 8.73
CA GLU A 257 -3.46 20.07 8.61
C GLU A 257 -2.59 19.88 7.35
N VAL A 258 -2.18 18.64 7.06
CA VAL A 258 -1.38 18.29 5.88
C VAL A 258 -2.21 18.39 4.60
N LEU A 259 -3.46 17.90 4.62
CA LEU A 259 -4.37 17.96 3.48
C LEU A 259 -4.58 19.40 3.00
N LYS A 260 -4.79 20.34 3.95
CA LYS A 260 -4.95 21.76 3.67
C LYS A 260 -3.69 22.40 3.09
N ARG A 261 -2.50 21.98 3.52
CA ARG A 261 -1.22 22.49 2.95
C ARG A 261 -1.00 22.01 1.53
N LEU A 262 -1.31 20.76 1.24
CA LEU A 262 -1.17 20.18 -0.10
C LEU A 262 -2.26 20.65 -1.07
N ASN A 263 -3.40 21.13 -0.54
CA ASN A 263 -4.54 21.60 -1.31
C ASN A 263 -5.17 22.83 -0.62
N PRO A 264 -4.56 24.02 -0.73
CA PRO A 264 -5.04 25.22 -0.04
C PRO A 264 -6.42 25.70 -0.51
N ASN A 265 -6.90 25.20 -1.65
CA ASN A 265 -8.21 25.50 -2.22
C ASN A 265 -9.29 24.46 -1.87
N LEU A 266 -8.97 23.43 -1.09
CA LEU A 266 -9.96 22.49 -0.60
C LEU A 266 -10.87 23.25 0.39
N ASP A 267 -12.16 23.36 0.10
CA ASP A 267 -13.12 24.03 0.99
C ASP A 267 -13.07 23.39 2.39
N ASP A 268 -13.19 24.21 3.46
CA ASP A 268 -13.17 23.78 4.87
C ASP A 268 -14.41 22.92 5.27
N LEU A 269 -15.02 22.18 4.33
CA LEU A 269 -16.25 21.41 4.49
C LEU A 269 -16.05 19.90 4.75
N LEU A 270 -14.83 19.47 5.12
CA LEU A 270 -14.55 18.09 5.58
C LEU A 270 -14.38 18.02 7.10
#